data_AF-A0A6N2XCC5-F1
#
_entry.id   AF-A0A6N2XCC5-F1
#
_cell.length_a   1.000
_cell.length_b   1.000
_cell.length_c   1.000
_cell.angle_alpha   90.00
_cell.angle_beta   90.00
_cell.angle_gamma   90.00
#
_symmetry.space_group_name_H-M   'P 1'
#
loop_
_entity.id
_entity.type
_entity.pdbx_description
1 polymer ?
#
loop_
_entity_poly.entity_id
_entity_poly.type
_entity_poly.pdbx_seq_one_letter_code
_entity_poly.pdbx_strand_id
1 'polypeptide(L)'
;MEERKKLIYDLMNGTLDFKDNPPEECKLVEDEFSEGKVCEQAYTEIMSAYQRLCQRLGVDGEEDKDIEVIINSYELITEYLCMKMFDYGAMFAQSLKLGK
;
A
#
# COMPACT_ATOMS: atom_id res chain seq x y z
N MET A 1 -18.89 3.30 0.43
CA MET A 1 -17.74 4.16 0.09
C MET A 1 -16.52 3.69 0.86
N GLU A 2 -16.58 3.65 2.20
CA GLU A 2 -15.49 3.13 3.05
C GLU A 2 -15.02 1.70 2.69
N GLU A 3 -15.94 0.73 2.64
CA GLU A 3 -15.60 -0.66 2.29
C GLU A 3 -14.97 -0.80 0.90
N ARG A 4 -15.40 0.05 -0.06
CA ARG A 4 -14.92 0.01 -1.44
C ARG A 4 -13.50 0.56 -1.56
N LYS A 5 -13.19 1.68 -0.90
CA LYS A 5 -11.83 2.23 -0.95
C LYS A 5 -10.84 1.34 -0.21
N LYS A 6 -11.28 0.68 0.87
CA LYS A 6 -10.47 -0.33 1.56
C LYS A 6 -10.22 -1.54 0.67
N LEU A 7 -11.24 -2.07 -0.02
CA LEU A 7 -11.07 -3.14 -1.01
C LEU A 7 -10.05 -2.76 -2.08
N ILE A 8 -10.16 -1.57 -2.68
CA ILE A 8 -9.21 -1.12 -3.72
C ILE A 8 -7.80 -1.01 -3.16
N TYR A 9 -7.62 -0.46 -1.96
CA TYR A 9 -6.33 -0.38 -1.29
C TYR A 9 -5.74 -1.78 -1.03
N ASP A 10 -6.53 -2.71 -0.53
CA ASP A 10 -6.07 -4.07 -0.21
C ASP A 10 -5.71 -4.85 -1.50
N LEU A 11 -6.45 -4.62 -2.60
CA LEU A 11 -6.15 -5.14 -3.94
C LEU A 11 -4.82 -4.58 -4.49
N MET A 12 -4.62 -3.26 -4.38
CA MET A 12 -3.37 -2.61 -4.82
C MET A 12 -2.14 -3.12 -4.07
N ASN A 13 -2.32 -3.54 -2.81
CA ASN A 13 -1.23 -4.10 -2.00
C ASN A 13 -1.06 -5.62 -2.18
N GLY A 14 -1.85 -6.29 -3.03
CA GLY A 14 -1.74 -7.73 -3.24
C GLY A 14 -2.09 -8.59 -2.01
N THR A 15 -2.76 -8.00 -1.01
CA THR A 15 -2.97 -8.64 0.31
C THR A 15 -4.11 -9.66 0.36
N LEU A 16 -4.91 -9.75 -0.71
CA LEU A 16 -6.10 -10.60 -0.77
C LEU A 16 -5.87 -11.80 -1.68
N ASP A 17 -6.06 -13.01 -1.13
CA ASP A 17 -6.07 -14.27 -1.89
C ASP A 17 -7.52 -14.66 -2.19
N PHE A 18 -7.96 -14.49 -3.44
CA PHE A 18 -9.29 -14.91 -3.88
C PHE A 18 -9.23 -16.29 -4.51
N LYS A 19 -9.65 -17.30 -3.73
CA LYS A 19 -9.70 -18.68 -4.21
C LYS A 19 -10.89 -18.95 -5.13
N ASP A 20 -12.05 -18.34 -4.86
CA ASP A 20 -13.28 -18.47 -5.66
C ASP A 20 -14.05 -17.14 -5.74
N ASN A 21 -14.56 -16.80 -6.93
CA ASN A 21 -15.39 -15.62 -7.24
C ASN A 21 -14.77 -14.25 -6.84
N PRO A 22 -13.69 -13.80 -7.53
CA PRO A 22 -13.06 -12.52 -7.22
C PRO A 22 -14.00 -11.33 -7.50
N PRO A 23 -13.90 -10.24 -6.70
CA PRO A 23 -14.59 -8.98 -6.97
C PRO A 23 -14.34 -8.45 -8.38
N GLU A 24 -15.29 -7.70 -8.93
CA GLU A 24 -15.11 -7.06 -10.26
C GLU A 24 -13.94 -6.07 -10.25
N GLU A 25 -13.71 -5.41 -9.13
CA GLU A 25 -12.57 -4.50 -8.92
C GLU A 25 -11.22 -5.19 -9.20
N CYS A 26 -11.08 -6.51 -9.03
CA CYS A 26 -9.83 -7.22 -9.36
C CYS A 26 -9.46 -7.16 -10.85
N LYS A 27 -10.41 -6.85 -11.74
CA LYS A 27 -10.14 -6.67 -13.18
C LYS A 27 -9.62 -5.28 -13.51
N LEU A 28 -9.75 -4.33 -12.58
CA LEU A 28 -9.50 -2.91 -12.79
C LEU A 28 -8.35 -2.40 -11.94
N VAL A 29 -8.18 -2.97 -10.75
CA VAL A 29 -7.15 -2.63 -9.80
C VAL A 29 -6.01 -3.62 -9.98
N GLU A 30 -4.86 -3.10 -10.36
CA GLU A 30 -3.65 -3.90 -10.43
C GLU A 30 -3.02 -4.02 -9.04
N ASP A 31 -2.42 -5.17 -8.75
CA ASP A 31 -1.52 -5.36 -7.62
C ASP A 31 -0.21 -4.62 -7.93
N GLU A 32 0.16 -3.64 -7.11
CA GLU A 32 1.36 -2.81 -7.26
C GLU A 32 2.61 -3.44 -6.61
N PHE A 33 2.43 -4.50 -5.82
CA PHE A 33 3.50 -5.27 -5.18
C PHE A 33 3.85 -6.56 -5.93
N SER A 34 3.19 -6.82 -7.06
CA SER A 34 3.59 -7.87 -8.00
C SER A 34 5.04 -7.65 -8.51
N GLU A 35 5.70 -8.76 -8.87
CA GLU A 35 7.12 -8.78 -9.28
C GLU A 35 7.46 -7.72 -10.34
N GLY A 36 8.51 -6.92 -10.07
CA GLY A 36 9.04 -5.94 -11.02
C GLY A 36 8.31 -4.60 -11.03
N LYS A 37 7.27 -4.42 -10.20
CA LYS A 37 6.59 -3.13 -10.03
C LYS A 37 7.30 -2.23 -9.02
N VAL A 38 6.88 -0.97 -9.03
CA VAL A 38 7.49 0.10 -8.24
C VAL A 38 7.42 -0.18 -6.74
N CYS A 39 6.27 -0.65 -6.22
CA CYS A 39 6.13 -0.88 -4.79
C CYS A 39 6.94 -2.11 -4.33
N GLU A 40 6.98 -3.18 -5.12
CA GLU A 40 7.84 -4.34 -4.86
C GLU A 40 9.32 -3.92 -4.76
N GLN A 41 9.82 -3.22 -5.78
CA GLN A 41 11.21 -2.78 -5.84
C GLN A 41 11.57 -1.83 -4.68
N ALA A 42 10.69 -0.89 -4.36
CA ALA A 42 10.88 0.04 -3.25
C ALA A 42 10.89 -0.69 -1.90
N TYR A 43 9.98 -1.64 -1.70
CA TYR A 43 9.93 -2.44 -0.48
C TYR A 43 11.19 -3.33 -0.34
N THR A 44 11.64 -3.94 -1.44
CA THR A 44 12.90 -4.70 -1.49
C THR A 44 14.11 -3.83 -1.12
N GLU A 45 14.16 -2.57 -1.55
CA GLU A 45 15.22 -1.64 -1.15
C GLU A 45 15.13 -1.26 0.34
N ILE A 46 13.92 -1.03 0.87
CA ILE A 46 13.69 -0.78 2.31
C ILE A 46 14.23 -1.96 3.13
N MET A 47 13.87 -3.19 2.79
CA MET A 47 14.31 -4.39 3.49
C MET A 47 15.83 -4.61 3.37
N SER A 48 16.40 -4.33 2.20
CA SER A 48 17.85 -4.38 2.01
C SER A 48 18.59 -3.34 2.87
N ALA A 49 18.07 -2.11 2.94
CA ALA A 49 18.63 -1.05 3.78
C ALA A 49 18.51 -1.38 5.27
N TYR A 50 17.39 -1.98 5.66
CA TYR A 50 17.13 -2.46 7.02
C TYR A 50 18.16 -3.50 7.45
N GLN A 51 18.37 -4.56 6.65
CA GLN A 51 19.37 -5.59 6.94
C GLN A 51 20.78 -5.03 7.08
N ARG A 52 21.18 -4.12 6.17
CA ARG A 52 22.48 -3.43 6.25
C ARG A 52 22.61 -2.62 7.54
N LEU A 53 21.52 -2.03 8.04
CA LEU A 53 21.53 -1.23 9.26
C LEU A 53 21.61 -2.12 10.50
N CYS A 54 20.85 -3.20 10.58
CA CYS A 54 20.95 -4.20 11.65
C CYS A 54 22.40 -4.71 11.79
N GLN A 55 23.03 -5.07 10.66
CA GLN A 55 24.42 -5.51 10.64
C GLN A 55 25.40 -4.44 11.18
N ARG A 56 25.24 -3.17 10.81
CA ARG A 56 26.08 -2.06 11.30
C ARG A 56 25.91 -1.80 12.80
N LEU A 57 24.71 -2.02 13.33
CA LEU A 57 24.39 -1.81 14.74
C LEU A 57 24.79 -3.01 15.62
N GLY A 58 25.25 -4.12 15.03
CA GLY A 58 25.61 -5.33 15.77
C GLY A 58 24.39 -6.05 16.36
N VAL A 59 23.20 -5.77 15.83
CA VAL A 59 21.98 -6.52 16.12
C VAL A 59 21.90 -7.63 15.07
N ASP A 60 22.35 -8.84 15.43
CA ASP A 60 22.42 -10.01 14.54
C ASP A 60 21.00 -10.50 14.17
N GLY A 61 20.35 -9.78 13.26
CA GLY A 61 19.01 -10.10 12.78
C GLY A 61 17.87 -9.75 13.75
N GLU A 62 18.15 -9.04 14.85
CA GLU A 62 17.08 -8.46 15.66
C GLU A 62 16.54 -7.19 15.01
N GLU A 63 15.22 -7.08 15.04
CA GLU A 63 14.52 -5.94 14.46
C GLU A 63 14.76 -4.67 15.30
N ASP A 64 15.32 -3.64 14.68
CA ASP A 64 15.46 -2.34 15.34
C ASP A 64 14.08 -1.68 15.48
N LYS A 65 13.68 -1.45 16.73
CA LYS A 65 12.36 -0.94 17.10
C LYS A 65 12.09 0.46 16.56
N ASP A 66 13.10 1.32 16.50
CA ASP A 66 12.90 2.69 16.02
C ASP A 66 12.70 2.69 14.50
N ILE A 67 13.39 1.79 13.77
CA ILE A 67 13.14 1.62 12.34
C ILE A 67 11.76 1.03 12.08
N GLU A 68 11.34 0.04 12.86
CA GLU A 68 10.00 -0.55 12.77
C GLU A 68 8.92 0.54 12.97
N VAL A 69 9.10 1.39 13.99
CA VAL A 69 8.22 2.55 14.23
C VAL A 69 8.20 3.50 13.03
N ILE A 70 9.34 3.78 12.40
CA ILE A 70 9.41 4.64 11.21
C ILE A 70 8.63 4.00 10.04
N ILE A 71 8.87 2.73 9.73
CA ILE A 71 8.20 2.02 8.62
C ILE A 71 6.69 2.00 8.86
N ASN A 72 6.25 1.53 10.04
CA ASN A 72 4.83 1.47 10.40
C ASN A 72 4.16 2.86 10.37
N SER A 73 4.87 3.90 10.79
CA SER A 73 4.35 5.27 10.76
C SER A 73 4.19 5.78 9.32
N TYR A 74 5.14 5.47 8.44
CA TYR A 74 5.03 5.83 7.02
C TYR A 74 3.92 5.04 6.31
N GLU A 75 3.76 3.75 6.61
CA GLU A 75 2.64 2.93 6.10
C GLU A 75 1.28 3.48 6.53
N LEU A 76 1.15 3.91 7.79
CA LEU A 76 -0.07 4.57 8.28
C LEU A 76 -0.35 5.88 7.54
N ILE A 77 0.69 6.70 7.33
CA ILE A 77 0.56 7.97 6.59
C ILE A 77 0.11 7.69 5.15
N THR A 78 0.72 6.72 4.47
CA THR A 78 0.39 6.40 3.07
C THR A 78 -1.01 5.82 2.95
N GLU A 79 -1.42 4.89 3.84
CA GLU A 79 -2.79 4.38 3.88
C GLU A 79 -3.79 5.53 4.03
N TYR A 80 -3.57 6.40 5.02
CA TYR A 80 -4.45 7.54 5.26
C TYR A 80 -4.57 8.46 4.04
N LEU A 81 -3.44 8.79 3.41
CA LEU A 81 -3.43 9.64 2.21
C LEU A 81 -4.12 8.97 1.02
N CYS A 82 -3.95 7.66 0.81
CA CYS A 82 -4.68 6.92 -0.22
C CYS A 82 -6.19 6.98 -0.01
N MET A 83 -6.66 6.79 1.23
CA MET A 83 -8.09 6.90 1.56
C MET A 83 -8.63 8.30 1.26
N LYS A 84 -7.89 9.35 1.66
CA LYS A 84 -8.26 10.74 1.36
C LYS A 84 -8.26 11.04 -0.15
N MET A 85 -7.26 10.55 -0.88
CA MET A 85 -7.17 10.72 -2.33
C MET A 85 -8.36 10.09 -3.04
N PHE A 86 -8.76 8.88 -2.63
CA PHE A 86 -9.97 8.24 -3.14
C PHE A 86 -11.21 9.09 -2.90
N ASP A 87 -11.40 9.57 -1.67
CA ASP A 87 -12.56 10.40 -1.30
C ASP A 87 -12.62 11.69 -2.17
N TYR A 88 -11.48 12.37 -2.34
CA TYR A 88 -11.41 13.55 -3.20
C TYR A 88 -11.67 13.22 -4.67
N GLY A 89 -11.10 12.13 -5.18
CA GLY A 89 -11.32 11.66 -6.54
C GLY A 89 -12.82 11.39 -6.81
N ALA A 90 -13.50 10.72 -5.89
CA ALA A 90 -14.94 10.46 -5.98
C ALA A 90 -15.76 11.77 -5.97
N MET A 91 -15.41 12.72 -5.11
CA MET A 91 -16.05 14.03 -5.02
C MET A 91 -15.92 14.82 -6.34
N PHE A 92 -14.72 14.90 -6.91
CA PHE A 92 -14.49 15.59 -8.19
C PHE A 92 -15.14 14.86 -9.37
N ALA A 93 -15.17 13.53 -9.37
CA ALA A 93 -15.89 12.77 -10.39
C ALA A 93 -17.41 13.01 -10.35
N GLN A 94 -18.00 13.21 -9.16
CA GLN A 94 -19.41 13.60 -9.03
C GLN A 94 -19.67 15.03 -9.51
N SER A 95 -18.81 16.00 -9.16
CA SER A 95 -18.99 17.39 -9.60
C SER A 95 -18.90 17.53 -11.12
N LEU A 96 -18.02 16.77 -11.78
CA LEU A 96 -17.91 16.71 -13.24
C LEU A 96 -19.16 16.12 -13.93
N LYS A 97 -19.93 15.27 -13.23
CA LYS A 97 -21.20 14.72 -13.75
C LYS A 97 -22.38 15.69 -13.59
N LEU A 98 -22.32 16.59 -12.61
CA LEU A 98 -23.35 17.60 -12.34
C LEU A 98 -23.14 18.89 -13.14
N GLY A 99 -21.91 19.14 -13.62
CA GLY A 99 -21.57 20.27 -14.49
C GLY A 99 -21.72 19.99 -15.99
N LYS A 100 -22.25 18.82 -16.38
CA LYS A 100 -22.65 18.46 -17.74
C LYS A 100 -24.17 18.33 -17.79
#